data_AF-A0AA35QZQ8-F1
#
_entry.id   AF-A0AA35QZQ8-F1
#
_cell.length_a   1.000
_cell.length_b   1.000
_cell.length_c   1.000
_cell.angle_alpha   90.00
_cell.angle_beta   90.00
_cell.angle_gamma   90.00
#
_symmetry.space_group_name_H-M   'P 1'
#
loop_
_entity.id
_entity.type
_entity.pdbx_description
1 polymer ?
#
loop_
_entity_poly.entity_id
_entity_poly.type
_entity_poly.pdbx_seq_one_letter_code
_entity_poly.pdbx_strand_id
1 'polypeptide(L)' 'MADHLWLIGSPDTVAEKIHRLYGDVGGFGGLLMLVYDQSENNAAWEHSTRLLANKVMPQVAELTGAAA' A
#
# COMPACT_ATOMS: atom_id res chain seq x y z
N MET A 1 0.75 12.16 -10.91
CA MET A 1 0.67 10.73 -10.56
C MET A 1 0.65 10.51 -9.05
N ALA A 2 1.54 11.15 -8.29
CA ALA A 2 1.59 11.01 -6.82
C ALA A 2 0.24 11.24 -6.11
N ASP A 3 -0.53 12.25 -6.55
CA ASP A 3 -1.77 12.64 -5.86
C ASP A 3 -2.97 11.72 -6.15
N HIS A 4 -2.97 11.01 -7.28
CA HIS A 4 -4.17 10.34 -7.80
C HIS A 4 -3.97 8.85 -8.13
N LEU A 5 -2.74 8.42 -8.40
CA LEU A 5 -2.46 7.04 -8.82
C LEU A 5 -1.64 6.28 -7.78
N TRP A 6 -0.69 6.95 -7.12
CA TRP A 6 0.23 6.30 -6.22
C TRP A 6 -0.27 6.31 -4.77
N LEU A 7 -0.03 5.20 -4.08
CA LEU A 7 -0.33 5.02 -2.66
C LEU A 7 0.82 5.60 -1.82
N ILE A 8 0.87 6.93 -1.76
CA ILE A 8 1.94 7.68 -1.07
C ILE A 8 1.32 8.51 0.06
N GLY A 9 1.99 8.54 1.21
CA GLY A 9 1.59 9.31 2.39
C GLY A 9 2.15 8.73 3.68
N SER A 10 1.53 9.10 4.82
CA SER A 10 1.72 8.40 6.09
C SER A 10 1.13 6.98 6.02
N PRO A 11 1.44 6.09 6.99
CA PRO A 11 0.83 4.76 7.04
C PRO A 11 -0.71 4.79 6.97
N ASP A 12 -1.34 5.69 7.72
CA ASP A 12 -2.80 5.81 7.76
C ASP A 12 -3.36 6.31 6.43
N THR A 13 -2.71 7.30 5.79
CA THR A 13 -3.10 7.77 4.45
C THR A 13 -2.98 6.66 3.40
N VAL A 14 -1.94 5.83 3.49
CA VAL A 14 -1.76 4.70 2.56
C VAL A 14 -2.84 3.64 2.79
N ALA A 15 -3.15 3.29 4.03
CA ALA A 15 -4.22 2.35 4.37
C ALA A 15 -5.59 2.83 3.86
N GLU A 16 -5.94 4.10 4.08
CA GLU A 16 -7.18 4.70 3.55
C GLU A 16 -7.26 4.61 2.02
N LYS A 17 -6.16 4.91 1.33
CA LYS A 17 -6.09 4.78 -0.13
C LYS A 17 -6.26 3.33 -0.60
N ILE A 18 -5.73 2.34 0.14
CA ILE A 18 -5.93 0.91 -0.14
C ILE A 18 -7.40 0.52 0.02
N HIS A 19 -8.05 0.91 1.11
CA HIS A 19 -9.48 0.66 1.32
C HIS A 19 -10.34 1.25 0.21
N ARG A 20 -10.06 2.50 -0.16
CA ARG A 20 -10.76 3.17 -1.25
C ARG A 20 -10.59 2.41 -2.56
N LEU A 21 -9.36 2.08 -2.93
CA LEU A 21 -9.09 1.33 -4.15
C LEU A 21 -9.79 -0.03 -4.13
N TYR A 22 -9.76 -0.75 -3.01
CA TYR A 22 -10.43 -2.03 -2.84
C TYR A 22 -11.95 -1.90 -3.09
N GLY A 23 -12.59 -0.88 -2.51
CA GLY A 23 -14.01 -0.59 -2.75
C GLY A 23 -14.31 -0.19 -4.20
N ASP A 24 -13.48 0.68 -4.78
CA ASP A 24 -13.66 1.21 -6.14
C ASP A 24 -13.60 0.11 -7.21
N VAL A 25 -12.83 -0.97 -6.98
CA VAL A 25 -12.66 -2.09 -7.94
C VAL A 25 -13.44 -3.36 -7.57
N GLY A 26 -14.16 -3.37 -6.44
CA GLY A 26 -14.91 -4.53 -5.97
C GLY A 26 -14.07 -5.61 -5.27
N GLY A 27 -12.85 -5.28 -4.87
CA GLY A 27 -11.96 -6.12 -4.06
C GLY A 27 -10.80 -6.77 -4.82
N PHE A 28 -9.77 -7.19 -4.06
CA PHE A 28 -8.62 -7.95 -4.55
C PHE A 28 -7.98 -8.76 -3.41
N GLY A 29 -7.38 -9.91 -3.73
CA GLY A 29 -6.78 -10.81 -2.74
C GLY A 29 -5.33 -10.51 -2.35
N GLY A 30 -4.68 -9.54 -3.02
CA GLY A 30 -3.28 -9.24 -2.74
C GLY A 30 -2.83 -7.89 -3.25
N LEU A 31 -1.83 -7.32 -2.56
CA LEU A 31 -1.17 -6.07 -2.93
C LEU A 31 0.24 -6.36 -3.44
N LEU A 32 0.52 -6.00 -4.70
CA LEU A 32 1.85 -6.13 -5.29
C LEU A 32 2.57 -4.78 -5.26
N MET A 33 3.68 -4.70 -4.52
CA MET A 33 4.53 -3.51 -4.48
C MET A 33 5.45 -3.48 -5.71
N LEU A 34 5.36 -2.42 -6.50
CA LEU A 34 6.31 -2.16 -7.59
C LEU A 34 7.55 -1.46 -7.04
N VAL A 35 8.73 -1.93 -7.43
CA VAL A 35 10.02 -1.35 -7.06
C VAL A 35 10.64 -0.69 -8.28
N TYR A 36 11.06 0.56 -8.11
CA TYR A 36 11.87 1.30 -9.07
C TYR A 36 13.30 1.40 -8.54
N ASP A 37 14.24 1.88 -9.37
CA ASP A 37 15.64 2.04 -8.97
C ASP A 37 15.75 2.88 -7.69
N GLN A 38 16.13 2.23 -6.61
CA GLN A 38 16.34 2.80 -5.28
C GLN A 38 17.82 2.93 -4.91
N SER A 39 18.74 2.67 -5.84
CA SER A 39 20.18 2.60 -5.57
C SER A 39 20.74 3.88 -4.95
N GLU A 40 20.19 5.04 -5.32
CA GLU A 40 20.58 6.34 -4.77
C GLU A 40 20.09 6.59 -3.33
N ASN A 41 19.03 5.89 -2.88
CA ASN A 41 18.45 6.10 -1.55
C ASN A 41 17.81 4.83 -0.97
N ASN A 42 18.63 3.78 -0.81
CA ASN A 42 18.16 2.50 -0.29
C ASN A 42 17.62 2.60 1.16
N ALA A 43 18.19 3.48 1.99
CA ALA A 43 17.73 3.65 3.37
C ALA A 43 16.27 4.16 3.46
N ALA A 44 15.87 5.10 2.59
CA ALA A 44 14.49 5.56 2.53
C ALA A 44 13.55 4.47 2.01
N TRP A 45 13.99 3.69 1.02
CA TRP A 45 13.23 2.55 0.51
C TRP A 45 13.00 1.49 1.61
N GLU A 46 14.04 1.07 2.31
CA GLU A 46 13.94 0.11 3.42
C GLU A 46 13.02 0.62 4.53
N HIS A 47 13.11 1.91 4.86
CA HIS A 47 12.23 2.53 5.84
C HIS A 47 10.76 2.48 5.39
N SER A 48 10.49 2.84 4.14
CA SER A 48 9.16 2.79 3.53
C SER A 48 8.58 1.36 3.52
N THR A 49 9.37 0.37 3.07
CA THR A 49 8.94 -1.04 3.06
C THR A 49 8.70 -1.57 4.47
N ARG A 50 9.51 -1.15 5.46
CA ARG A 50 9.28 -1.50 6.86
C ARG A 50 7.98 -0.90 7.41
N LEU A 51 7.63 0.32 7.04
CA LEU A 51 6.35 0.94 7.40
C LEU A 51 5.18 0.25 6.71
N LEU A 52 5.29 -0.07 5.42
CA LEU A 52 4.27 -0.84 4.70
C LEU A 52 3.99 -2.16 5.44
N ALA A 53 5.02 -2.96 5.71
CA ALA A 53 4.87 -4.26 6.35
C ALA A 53 4.32 -4.19 7.78
N ASN A 54 4.81 -3.26 8.61
CA ASN A 54 4.52 -3.27 10.05
C ASN A 54 3.42 -2.31 10.49
N LYS A 55 3.06 -1.33 9.64
CA LYS A 55 2.07 -0.29 9.99
C LYS A 55 0.87 -0.29 9.07
N VAL A 56 1.07 -0.51 7.76
CA VAL A 56 -0.04 -0.48 6.78
C VAL A 56 -0.71 -1.85 6.68
N MET A 57 0.04 -2.92 6.41
CA MET A 57 -0.55 -4.26 6.19
C MET A 57 -1.47 -4.73 7.33
N PRO A 58 -1.17 -4.47 8.62
CA PRO A 58 -2.10 -4.82 9.71
C PRO A 58 -3.43 -4.07 9.68
N GLN A 59 -3.48 -2.85 9.14
CA GLN A 59 -4.70 -2.03 9.08
C GLN A 59 -5.67 -2.47 7.98
N VAL A 60 -5.20 -3.29 7.04
CA VAL A 60 -5.97 -3.75 5.87
C VAL A 60 -6.05 -5.28 5.81
N ALA A 61 -5.77 -5.95 6.93
CA ALA A 61 -5.65 -7.41 7.01
C ALA A 61 -6.98 -8.14 6.77
N GLU A 62 -8.10 -7.45 6.94
CA GLU A 62 -9.45 -7.93 6.67
C GLU A 62 -9.81 -7.92 5.17
N LEU A 63 -9.02 -7.23 4.33
CA LEU A 63 -9.21 -7.19 2.87
C LEU A 63 -8.69 -8.48 2.22
N THR A 64 -9.51 -9.53 2.27
CA THR A 64 -9.10 -10.89 1.85
C THR A 64 -9.51 -11.26 0.42
N GLY A 65 -10.27 -10.41 -0.27
CA GLY A 65 -10.76 -10.71 -1.63
C GLY A 65 -11.76 -11.87 -1.69
N ALA A 66 -12.23 -12.37 -0.55
CA ALA A 66 -13.27 -13.38 -0.50
C ALA A 66 -14.57 -12.80 -1.07
N ALA A 67 -15.15 -13.48 -2.06
CA ALA A 67 -16.50 -13.18 -2.53
C ALA A 67 -17.49 -13.37 -1.37
N ALA A 68 -18.44 -12.45 -1.25
CA ALA A 68 -19.63 -12.64 -0.44
C ALA A 68 -20.42 -13.88 -0.92
#